data_AF-A0A949G1X5-F1
#
_entry.id   AF-A0A949G1X5-F1
#
_cell.length_a   1.000
_cell.length_b   1.000
_cell.length_c   1.000
_cell.angle_alpha   90.00
_cell.angle_beta   90.00
_cell.angle_gamma   90.00
#
_symmetry.space_group_name_H-M   'P 1'
#
loop_
_entity.id
_entity.type
_entity.pdbx_description
1 polymer ?
#
loop_
_entity_poly.entity_id
_entity_poly.type
_entity_poly.pdbx_seq_one_letter_code
_entity_poly.pdbx_strand_id
1 'polypeptide(L)'
;MAVADPLEQLQAHIRYRLGNRVFYAQPWRVDELTSLSIRYWPHKHLEAVLPKGRNHAAIGHAMRLVRAQVRETWEARHGIGPMWQLVLSDTVDGIGLCLLDLWFADDRWRCSLRSMARRLGHP
;
A
#
# COMPACT_ATOMS: atom_id res chain seq x y z
N MET A 1 -20.87 -16.36 11.83
CA MET A 1 -20.02 -15.15 11.90
C MET A 1 -19.36 -15.00 10.55
N ALA A 2 -19.63 -13.92 9.81
CA ALA A 2 -18.93 -13.68 8.54
C ALA A 2 -17.44 -13.47 8.84
N VAL A 3 -16.58 -14.23 8.19
CA VAL A 3 -15.13 -14.01 8.26
C VAL A 3 -14.87 -12.69 7.53
N ALA A 4 -14.42 -11.66 8.25
CA ALA A 4 -14.10 -10.35 7.65
C ALA A 4 -13.14 -10.54 6.47
N ASP A 5 -13.36 -9.82 5.37
CA ASP A 5 -12.55 -9.98 4.17
C ASP A 5 -11.07 -9.67 4.48
N PRO A 6 -10.09 -10.45 3.97
CA PRO A 6 -8.68 -10.21 4.28
C PRO A 6 -8.19 -8.79 3.95
N LEU A 7 -8.78 -8.12 2.96
CA LEU A 7 -8.46 -6.73 2.66
C LEU A 7 -8.96 -5.79 3.76
N GLU A 8 -10.19 -5.98 4.25
CA GLU A 8 -10.77 -5.18 5.34
C GLU A 8 -9.95 -5.31 6.62
N GLN A 9 -9.47 -6.52 6.94
CA GLN A 9 -8.59 -6.75 8.08
C GLN A 9 -7.26 -6.02 7.93
N LEU A 10 -6.67 -6.06 6.74
CA LEU A 10 -5.43 -5.35 6.44
C LEU A 10 -5.62 -3.82 6.48
N GLN A 11 -6.73 -3.31 5.95
CA GLN A 11 -7.10 -1.89 6.01
C GLN A 11 -7.30 -1.43 7.46
N ALA A 12 -7.97 -2.22 8.30
CA ALA A 12 -8.09 -1.96 9.73
C ALA A 12 -6.71 -1.92 10.42
N HIS A 13 -5.83 -2.87 10.11
CA HIS A 13 -4.46 -2.90 10.62
C HIS A 13 -3.67 -1.65 10.22
N ILE A 14 -3.74 -1.25 8.95
CA ILE A 14 -3.05 -0.07 8.44
C ILE A 14 -3.56 1.20 9.10
N ARG A 15 -4.89 1.36 9.23
CA ARG A 15 -5.47 2.50 9.95
C ARG A 15 -4.97 2.58 11.39
N TYR A 16 -4.95 1.44 12.09
CA TYR A 16 -4.39 1.37 13.44
C TYR A 16 -2.91 1.81 13.48
N ARG A 17 -2.09 1.36 12.52
CA ARG A 17 -0.65 1.71 12.45
C ARG A 17 -0.40 3.16 12.07
N LEU A 18 -1.24 3.77 11.24
CA LEU A 18 -1.11 5.16 10.83
C LEU A 18 -1.62 6.16 11.89
N GLY A 19 -2.46 5.70 12.83
CA GLY A 19 -2.93 6.48 13.97
C GLY A 19 -3.51 7.84 13.55
N ASN A 20 -2.98 8.93 14.11
CA ASN A 20 -3.48 10.28 13.88
C ASN A 20 -3.45 10.70 12.39
N ARG A 21 -2.62 10.10 11.53
CA ARG A 21 -2.65 10.42 10.09
C ARG A 21 -3.99 10.06 9.44
N VAL A 22 -4.67 9.03 9.94
CA VAL A 22 -5.98 8.61 9.43
C VAL A 22 -7.02 9.71 9.61
N PHE A 23 -6.95 10.46 10.72
CA PHE A 23 -7.85 11.58 10.98
C PHE A 23 -7.73 12.67 9.89
N TYR A 24 -6.50 13.05 9.54
CA TYR A 24 -6.25 14.07 8.52
C TYR A 24 -6.55 13.58 7.09
N ALA A 25 -6.18 12.33 6.77
CA ALA A 25 -6.41 11.77 5.44
C ALA A 25 -7.89 11.41 5.20
N GLN A 26 -8.65 11.16 6.27
CA GLN A 26 -9.95 10.49 6.30
C GLN A 26 -9.84 8.96 6.09
N PRO A 27 -10.53 8.13 6.90
CA PRO A 27 -10.44 6.67 6.83
C PRO A 27 -10.67 6.09 5.43
N TRP A 28 -11.71 6.55 4.73
CA TRP A 28 -12.05 6.03 3.40
C TRP A 28 -10.94 6.25 2.37
N ARG A 29 -10.19 7.36 2.46
CA ARG A 29 -9.04 7.62 1.57
C ARG A 29 -7.90 6.67 1.90
N VAL A 30 -7.65 6.42 3.19
CA VAL A 30 -6.63 5.44 3.61
C VAL A 30 -6.95 4.06 3.07
N ASP A 31 -8.21 3.64 3.12
CA ASP A 31 -8.66 2.33 2.64
C ASP A 31 -8.54 2.21 1.11
N GLU A 32 -8.88 3.26 0.36
CA GLU A 32 -8.68 3.30 -1.09
C GLU A 32 -7.20 3.33 -1.47
N LEU A 33 -6.40 4.19 -0.85
CA LEU A 33 -4.95 4.27 -1.08
C LEU A 33 -4.24 2.96 -0.71
N THR A 34 -4.72 2.25 0.31
CA THR A 34 -4.26 0.90 0.67
C THR A 34 -4.52 -0.06 -0.47
N SER A 35 -5.75 -0.05 -1.01
CA SER A 35 -6.13 -0.91 -2.13
C SER A 35 -5.29 -0.62 -3.37
N LEU A 36 -5.05 0.66 -3.69
CA LEU A 36 -4.17 1.06 -4.79
C LEU A 36 -2.72 0.61 -4.55
N SER A 37 -2.20 0.77 -3.34
CA SER A 37 -0.83 0.36 -2.99
C SER A 37 -0.64 -1.16 -3.12
N ILE A 38 -1.65 -1.94 -2.74
CA ILE A 38 -1.65 -3.40 -2.92
C ILE A 38 -1.74 -3.77 -4.40
N ARG A 39 -2.62 -3.12 -5.16
CA ARG A 39 -2.78 -3.35 -6.61
C ARG A 39 -1.45 -3.14 -7.36
N TYR A 40 -0.72 -2.09 -7.01
CA TYR A 40 0.55 -1.74 -7.64
C TYR A 40 1.77 -2.34 -6.93
N TRP A 41 1.57 -3.26 -5.97
CA TRP A 41 2.65 -3.79 -5.16
C TRP A 41 3.73 -4.49 -6.02
N PRO A 42 5.02 -4.14 -5.87
CA PRO A 42 6.06 -4.54 -6.82
C PRO A 42 6.63 -5.91 -6.48
N HIS A 43 5.79 -6.94 -6.43
CA HIS A 43 6.13 -8.31 -6.02
C HIS A 43 7.42 -8.83 -6.66
N LYS A 44 7.50 -8.81 -7.99
CA LYS A 44 8.67 -9.30 -8.74
C LYS A 44 9.96 -8.57 -8.37
N HIS A 45 9.88 -7.27 -8.14
CA HIS A 45 11.04 -6.46 -7.80
C HIS A 45 11.51 -6.74 -6.36
N LEU A 46 10.57 -6.85 -5.42
CA LEU A 46 10.87 -7.20 -4.03
C LEU A 46 11.45 -8.61 -3.90
N GLU A 47 10.94 -9.57 -4.67
CA GLU A 47 11.47 -10.95 -4.72
C GLU A 47 12.91 -10.98 -5.23
N ALA A 48 13.23 -10.18 -6.26
CA ALA A 48 14.58 -10.09 -6.80
C ALA A 48 15.61 -9.48 -5.83
N VAL A 49 15.16 -8.67 -4.87
CA VAL A 49 16.03 -8.01 -3.87
C VAL A 49 15.97 -8.68 -2.51
N LEU A 50 15.10 -9.67 -2.31
CA LEU A 50 14.96 -10.42 -1.05
C LEU A 50 16.31 -10.96 -0.52
N PRO A 51 17.21 -11.55 -1.34
CA PRO A 51 18.50 -12.02 -0.85
C PRO A 51 19.43 -10.91 -0.34
N LYS A 52 19.18 -9.66 -0.76
CA LYS A 52 19.96 -8.48 -0.36
C LYS A 52 19.43 -7.84 0.92
N GLY A 53 18.30 -8.32 1.43
CA GLY A 53 17.68 -7.86 2.65
C GLY A 53 16.89 -6.56 2.52
N ARG A 54 16.27 -6.18 3.64
CA ARG A 54 15.24 -5.13 3.72
C ARG A 54 15.75 -3.70 3.52
N ASN A 55 17.04 -3.43 3.70
CA ASN A 55 17.61 -2.08 3.61
C ASN A 55 18.19 -1.75 2.23
N HIS A 56 17.90 -2.57 1.21
CA HIS A 56 18.48 -2.40 -0.12
C HIS A 56 17.88 -1.20 -0.86
N ALA A 57 18.72 -0.35 -1.47
CA ALA A 57 18.31 0.91 -2.11
C ALA A 57 17.24 0.74 -3.22
N ALA A 58 17.23 -0.42 -3.90
CA ALA A 58 16.23 -0.71 -4.93
C ALA A 58 14.80 -0.84 -4.36
N ILE A 59 14.63 -1.15 -3.06
CA ILE A 59 13.32 -1.13 -2.41
C ILE A 59 12.77 0.30 -2.39
N GLY A 60 13.59 1.29 -2.05
CA GLY A 60 13.20 2.70 -2.12
C GLY A 60 12.85 3.15 -3.54
N HIS A 61 13.57 2.65 -4.55
CA HIS A 61 13.19 2.90 -5.95
C HIS A 61 11.83 2.28 -6.31
N ALA A 62 11.60 1.02 -5.94
CA ALA A 62 10.32 0.36 -6.18
C ALA A 62 9.16 1.08 -5.49
N MET A 63 9.33 1.52 -4.24
CA MET A 63 8.30 2.28 -3.51
C MET A 63 8.00 3.63 -4.16
N ARG A 64 9.00 4.32 -4.74
CA ARG A 64 8.76 5.54 -5.52
C ARG A 64 7.88 5.29 -6.74
N LEU A 65 8.08 4.17 -7.44
CA LEU A 65 7.24 3.79 -8.58
C LEU A 65 5.80 3.46 -8.15
N VAL A 66 5.63 2.72 -7.05
CA VAL A 66 4.30 2.45 -6.47
C VAL A 66 3.60 3.77 -6.16
N ARG A 67 4.27 4.70 -5.46
CA ARG A 67 3.71 6.00 -5.12
C ARG A 67 3.30 6.79 -6.36
N ALA A 68 4.09 6.76 -7.43
CA ALA A 68 3.74 7.42 -8.69
C ALA A 68 2.49 6.80 -9.33
N GLN A 69 2.36 5.47 -9.37
CA GLN A 69 1.18 4.79 -9.92
C GLN A 69 -0.08 5.00 -9.09
N VAL A 70 0.05 4.97 -7.75
CA VAL A 70 -1.05 5.29 -6.83
C VAL A 70 -1.51 6.73 -7.06
N ARG A 71 -0.57 7.68 -7.19
CA ARG A 71 -0.87 9.08 -7.50
C ARG A 71 -1.65 9.24 -8.78
N GLU A 72 -1.12 8.71 -9.87
CA GLU A 72 -1.72 8.82 -11.19
C GLU A 72 -3.15 8.28 -11.19
N THR A 73 -3.35 7.11 -10.57
CA THR A 73 -4.67 6.49 -10.47
C THR A 73 -5.63 7.27 -9.58
N TRP A 74 -5.13 7.83 -8.49
CA TRP A 74 -5.90 8.67 -7.58
C TRP A 74 -6.34 9.97 -8.28
N GLU A 75 -5.40 10.69 -8.89
CA GLU A 75 -5.66 11.96 -9.58
C GLU A 75 -6.58 11.75 -10.79
N ALA A 76 -6.48 10.62 -11.50
CA ALA A 76 -7.41 10.28 -12.58
C ALA A 76 -8.86 10.09 -12.11
N ARG A 77 -9.09 9.67 -10.86
CA ARG A 77 -10.42 9.44 -10.29
C ARG A 77 -11.00 10.66 -9.58
N HIS A 78 -10.16 11.34 -8.80
CA HIS A 78 -10.58 12.37 -7.85
C HIS A 78 -10.15 13.79 -8.27
N GLY A 79 -9.43 13.90 -9.39
CA GLY A 79 -8.83 15.15 -9.85
C GLY A 79 -7.49 15.47 -9.18
N ILE A 80 -6.76 16.41 -9.78
CA ILE A 80 -5.51 16.93 -9.25
C ILE A 80 -5.84 17.95 -8.15
N GLY A 81 -5.19 17.84 -7.00
CA GLY A 81 -5.43 18.77 -5.90
C GLY A 81 -4.31 18.82 -4.86
N PRO A 82 -4.28 19.87 -4.03
CA PRO A 82 -3.20 20.12 -3.07
C PRO A 82 -3.14 19.07 -1.95
N MET A 83 -4.23 18.33 -1.71
CA MET A 83 -4.28 17.27 -0.71
C MET A 83 -3.21 16.20 -0.94
N TRP A 84 -2.80 15.97 -2.20
CA TRP A 84 -1.76 15.00 -2.50
C TRP A 84 -0.46 15.35 -1.79
N GLN A 85 0.04 16.58 -1.97
CA GLN A 85 1.28 17.02 -1.31
C GLN A 85 1.11 17.22 0.19
N LEU A 86 -0.07 17.62 0.66
CA LEU A 86 -0.28 17.95 2.08
C LEU A 86 -0.41 16.72 2.99
N VAL A 87 -1.03 15.64 2.53
CA VAL A 87 -1.32 14.49 3.41
C VAL A 87 -1.29 13.14 2.71
N LEU A 88 -1.77 13.02 1.46
CA LEU A 88 -1.97 11.69 0.86
C LEU A 88 -0.65 11.04 0.46
N SER A 89 0.31 11.83 -0.01
CA SER A 89 1.68 11.41 -0.31
C SER A 89 2.31 10.65 0.87
N ASP A 90 2.35 11.28 2.03
CA ASP A 90 2.98 10.71 3.23
C ASP A 90 2.15 9.57 3.82
N THR A 91 0.84 9.57 3.54
CA THR A 91 -0.05 8.45 3.85
C THR A 91 0.32 7.22 3.02
N VAL A 92 0.55 7.37 1.72
CA VAL A 92 1.00 6.28 0.83
C VAL A 92 2.36 5.75 1.25
N ASP A 93 3.30 6.63 1.62
CA ASP A 93 4.60 6.20 2.15
C ASP A 93 4.44 5.39 3.45
N GLY A 94 3.56 5.82 4.36
CA GLY A 94 3.24 5.08 5.59
C GLY A 94 2.59 3.71 5.34
N ILE A 95 1.66 3.65 4.38
CA ILE A 95 1.06 2.39 3.91
C ILE A 95 2.15 1.46 3.37
N GLY A 96 3.01 1.98 2.49
CA GLY A 96 4.12 1.23 1.91
C GLY A 96 5.05 0.63 2.95
N LEU A 97 5.39 1.38 4.00
CA LEU A 97 6.20 0.87 5.11
C LEU A 97 5.50 -0.26 5.88
N CYS A 98 4.20 -0.13 6.18
CA CYS A 98 3.44 -1.18 6.84
C CYS A 98 3.36 -2.46 5.98
N LEU A 99 3.16 -2.30 4.67
CA LEU A 99 3.13 -3.43 3.74
C LEU A 99 4.51 -4.09 3.61
N LEU A 100 5.59 -3.31 3.60
CA LEU A 100 6.96 -3.85 3.63
C LEU A 100 7.23 -4.63 4.93
N ASP A 101 6.82 -4.10 6.09
CA ASP A 101 6.92 -4.78 7.38
C ASP A 101 6.31 -6.19 7.31
N LEU A 102 5.05 -6.27 6.87
CA LEU A 102 4.32 -7.53 6.76
C LEU A 102 4.97 -8.46 5.72
N TRP A 103 5.34 -7.93 4.56
CA TRP A 103 5.91 -8.71 3.45
C TRP A 103 7.27 -9.35 3.80
N PHE A 104 8.10 -8.66 4.59
CA PHE A 104 9.38 -9.19 5.07
C PHE A 104 9.23 -10.08 6.31
N ALA A 105 8.21 -9.88 7.15
CA ALA A 105 8.02 -10.64 8.37
C ALA A 105 7.64 -12.11 8.14
N ASP A 106 6.78 -12.40 7.15
CA ASP A 106 6.29 -13.75 6.88
C ASP A 106 5.99 -13.95 5.39
N ASP A 107 6.44 -15.09 4.85
CA ASP A 107 6.16 -15.54 3.49
C ASP A 107 4.64 -15.61 3.19
N ARG A 108 3.81 -15.88 4.20
CA ARG A 108 2.34 -15.89 4.09
C ARG A 108 1.81 -14.55 3.62
N TRP A 109 2.37 -13.43 4.10
CA TRP A 109 1.96 -12.10 3.66
C TRP A 109 2.29 -11.83 2.20
N ARG A 110 3.38 -12.42 1.67
CA ARG A 110 3.72 -12.29 0.24
C ARG A 110 2.63 -12.93 -0.63
N CYS A 111 2.17 -14.12 -0.24
CA CYS A 111 1.08 -14.83 -0.91
C CYS A 111 -0.25 -14.07 -0.77
N SER A 112 -0.58 -13.61 0.44
CA SER A 112 -1.80 -12.84 0.70
C SER A 112 -1.87 -11.55 -0.11
N LEU A 113 -0.80 -10.76 -0.12
CA LEU A 113 -0.72 -9.52 -0.90
C LEU A 113 -0.84 -9.78 -2.40
N ARG A 114 -0.23 -10.86 -2.90
CA ARG A 114 -0.35 -11.24 -4.31
C ARG A 114 -1.77 -11.65 -4.67
N SER A 115 -2.43 -12.39 -3.80
CA SER A 115 -3.84 -12.79 -3.96
C SER A 115 -4.76 -11.56 -3.98
N MET A 116 -4.58 -10.64 -3.02
CA MET A 116 -5.33 -9.38 -2.96
C MET A 116 -5.08 -8.52 -4.21
N ALA A 117 -3.82 -8.35 -4.63
CA ALA A 117 -3.48 -7.57 -5.82
C ALA A 117 -4.17 -8.12 -7.08
N ARG A 118 -4.27 -9.44 -7.23
CA ARG A 118 -5.00 -10.08 -8.35
C ARG A 118 -6.50 -9.78 -8.29
N ARG A 119 -7.11 -9.84 -7.10
CA ARG A 119 -8.54 -9.52 -6.91
C ARG A 119 -8.84 -8.05 -7.24
N LEU A 120 -7.93 -7.15 -6.88
CA LEU A 120 -8.01 -5.71 -7.18
C LEU A 120 -7.63 -5.36 -8.62
N GLY A 121 -7.12 -6.34 -9.37
CA GLY A 121 -6.48 -6.18 -10.68
C GLY A 121 -7.40 -6.33 -11.89
N HIS A 122 -8.71 -6.51 -11.74
CA HIS A 122 -9.65 -6.46 -12.86
C HIS A 122 -10.26 -5.06 -13.01
N PRO A 123 -10.17 -4.42 -14.19
CA PRO A 123 -11.22 -3.49 -14.60
C PRO A 123 -12.56 -4.22 -14.73
#